data_AF-A0A636JEC9-F1
#
_entry.id   AF-A0A636JEC9-F1
#
_cell.length_a   1.000
_cell.length_b   1.000
_cell.length_c   1.000
_cell.angle_alpha   90.00
_cell.angle_beta   90.00
_cell.angle_gamma   90.00
#
_symmetry.space_group_name_H-M   'P 1'
#
loop_
_entity.id
_entity.type
_entity.pdbx_description
1 polymer ?
#
loop_
_entity_poly.entity_id
_entity_poly.type
_entity_poly.pdbx_seq_one_letter_code
_entity_poly.pdbx_strand_id
1 'polypeptide(L)'
;GETVYDTTTGNQVYISEPGPLPENVTSVSPDGEYQKWDGKAWVKDEAAETAARLREAEGIKSRLLQMASGKIAPLQDAVDLGLATDEEKSQLAEWKKYRVLVNRVDTSSPIWPEIPS
;
A
#
# COMPACT_ATOMS: atom_id res chain seq x y z
N GLY A 1 -1.48 37.99 -7.86
CA GLY A 1 -2.05 36.75 -7.34
C GLY A 1 -1.07 36.09 -6.40
N GLU A 2 -1.59 35.39 -5.40
CA GLU A 2 -0.82 34.68 -4.36
C GLU A 2 -1.10 33.18 -4.45
N THR A 3 -0.08 32.39 -4.15
CA THR A 3 -0.22 30.94 -4.01
C THR A 3 -0.42 30.61 -2.54
N VAL A 4 -1.56 30.00 -2.23
CA VAL A 4 -1.95 29.55 -0.89
C VAL A 4 -2.25 28.05 -0.92
N TYR A 5 -2.53 27.47 0.23
CA TYR A 5 -2.82 26.05 0.40
C TYR A 5 -4.16 25.90 1.09
N ASP A 6 -5.01 25.03 0.56
CA ASP A 6 -6.28 24.68 1.20
C ASP A 6 -6.01 23.92 2.51
N THR A 7 -6.49 24.43 3.64
CA THR A 7 -6.22 23.87 4.97
C THR A 7 -6.90 22.52 5.23
N THR A 8 -7.84 22.11 4.37
CA THR A 8 -8.53 20.82 4.47
C THR A 8 -7.77 19.71 3.74
N THR A 9 -7.18 20.04 2.60
CA THR A 9 -6.60 19.07 1.66
C THR A 9 -5.08 19.19 1.50
N GLY A 10 -4.49 20.33 1.87
CA GLY A 10 -3.09 20.66 1.60
C GLY A 10 -2.80 21.03 0.15
N ASN A 11 -3.82 21.05 -0.73
CA ASN A 11 -3.65 21.34 -2.14
C ASN A 11 -3.31 22.81 -2.37
N GLN A 12 -2.42 23.06 -3.33
CA GLN A 12 -2.06 24.40 -3.75
C GLN A 12 -3.22 25.07 -4.51
N VAL A 13 -3.52 26.31 -4.15
CA VAL A 13 -4.57 27.16 -4.74
C VAL A 13 -3.95 28.49 -5.14
N TYR A 14 -4.20 28.94 -6.37
CA TYR A 14 -3.74 30.24 -6.85
C TYR A 14 -4.89 31.26 -6.83
N ILE A 15 -4.72 32.36 -6.08
CA ILE A 15 -5.71 33.43 -5.97
C ILE A 15 -5.21 34.63 -6.75
N SER A 16 -5.86 34.95 -7.86
CA SER A 16 -5.52 36.10 -8.72
C SER A 16 -6.19 37.40 -8.28
N GLU A 17 -7.33 37.34 -7.61
CA GLU A 17 -8.15 38.50 -7.24
C GLU A 17 -7.64 39.22 -5.99
N PRO A 18 -7.58 40.57 -6.00
CA PRO A 18 -7.24 41.34 -4.81
C PRO A 18 -8.40 41.34 -3.81
N GLY A 19 -8.15 40.85 -2.60
CA GLY A 19 -9.16 40.75 -1.54
C GLY A 19 -8.62 39.97 -0.33
N PRO A 20 -9.42 39.82 0.75
CA PRO A 20 -9.05 38.96 1.87
C PRO A 20 -8.97 37.50 1.41
N LEU A 21 -8.04 36.73 1.99
CA LEU A 21 -7.95 35.29 1.75
C LEU A 21 -9.18 34.56 2.31
N PRO A 22 -9.66 33.50 1.64
CA PRO A 22 -10.70 32.63 2.19
C PRO A 22 -10.30 32.05 3.56
N GLU A 23 -11.29 31.73 4.40
CA GLU A 23 -11.03 31.17 5.74
C GLU A 23 -10.42 29.77 5.72
N ASN A 24 -10.54 29.03 4.60
CA ASN A 24 -10.04 27.66 4.44
C ASN A 24 -8.67 27.58 3.75
N VAL A 25 -7.89 28.67 3.71
CA VAL A 25 -6.55 28.68 3.10
C VAL A 25 -5.48 29.23 4.03
N THR A 26 -4.23 28.82 3.80
CA THR A 26 -3.04 29.28 4.50
C THR A 26 -1.90 29.51 3.52
N SER A 27 -1.05 30.51 3.73
CA SER A 27 0.17 30.71 2.92
C SER A 27 1.32 29.77 3.34
N VAL A 28 1.11 28.96 4.38
CA VAL A 28 2.08 27.95 4.85
C VAL A 28 1.88 26.65 4.06
N SER A 29 2.92 26.15 3.39
CA SER A 29 2.87 24.86 2.71
C SER A 29 2.94 23.69 3.70
N PRO A 30 2.27 22.56 3.42
CA PRO A 30 2.58 21.31 4.13
C PRO A 30 3.99 20.83 3.76
N ASP A 31 4.75 20.34 4.74
CA ASP A 31 6.12 19.84 4.59
C ASP A 31 6.19 18.32 4.25
N GLY A 32 5.04 17.68 3.96
CA GLY A 32 4.97 16.26 3.66
C GLY A 32 3.56 15.78 3.30
N GLU A 33 3.46 14.51 2.87
CA GLU A 33 2.21 13.94 2.33
C GLU A 33 1.12 13.71 3.40
N TYR A 34 1.51 13.35 4.63
CA TYR A 34 0.58 13.03 5.71
C TYR A 34 0.56 14.15 6.74
N GLN A 35 -0.03 15.28 6.36
CA GLN A 35 -0.18 16.44 7.23
C GLN A 35 -1.64 16.88 7.32
N LYS A 36 -2.01 17.37 8.49
CA LYS A 36 -3.32 17.97 8.78
C LYS A 36 -3.13 19.35 9.37
N TRP A 37 -3.98 20.29 9.01
CA TRP A 37 -3.97 21.63 9.60
C TRP A 37 -4.61 21.58 11.00
N ASP A 38 -3.93 22.07 12.02
CA ASP A 38 -4.45 22.12 13.40
C ASP A 38 -5.18 23.43 13.75
N GLY A 39 -5.35 24.31 12.76
CA GLY A 39 -5.86 25.67 12.92
C GLY A 39 -4.75 26.73 12.90
N LYS A 40 -3.48 26.34 13.03
CA LYS A 40 -2.33 27.26 13.06
C LYS A 40 -1.14 26.79 12.23
N ALA A 41 -0.89 25.49 12.20
CA ALA A 41 0.24 24.90 11.50
C ALA A 41 -0.15 23.53 10.91
N TRP A 42 0.63 23.10 9.93
CA TRP A 42 0.57 21.73 9.47
C TRP A 42 1.25 20.82 10.49
N VAL A 43 0.49 19.86 11.01
CA VAL A 43 0.98 18.84 11.94
C VAL A 43 0.90 17.48 11.28
N LYS A 44 1.81 16.59 11.67
CA LYS A 44 1.85 15.23 11.14
C LYS A 44 0.54 14.48 11.45
N ASP A 45 -0.04 13.86 10.44
CA ASP A 45 -1.17 12.95 10.58
C ASP A 45 -0.67 11.50 10.66
N GLU A 46 -0.32 11.08 11.88
CA GLU A 46 0.16 9.72 12.14
C GLU A 46 -0.88 8.64 11.82
N ALA A 47 -2.16 8.98 11.94
CA ALA A 47 -3.25 8.05 11.61
C ALA A 47 -3.33 7.85 10.10
N ALA A 48 -3.26 8.93 9.32
CA ALA A 48 -3.22 8.87 7.86
C ALA A 48 -1.97 8.13 7.35
N GLU A 49 -0.80 8.41 7.92
CA GLU A 49 0.45 7.73 7.56
C GLU A 49 0.38 6.22 7.88
N THR A 50 -0.08 5.86 9.09
CA THR A 50 -0.24 4.45 9.49
C THR A 50 -1.24 3.73 8.59
N ALA A 51 -2.37 4.37 8.28
CA ALA A 51 -3.38 3.81 7.40
C ALA A 51 -2.89 3.64 5.96
N ALA A 52 -2.03 4.53 5.46
CA ALA A 52 -1.40 4.40 4.16
C ALA A 52 -0.44 3.21 4.10
N ARG A 53 0.45 3.08 5.10
CA ARG A 53 1.38 1.94 5.22
C ARG A 53 0.63 0.60 5.31
N LEU A 54 -0.45 0.55 6.08
CA LEU A 54 -1.27 -0.67 6.19
C LEU A 54 -1.91 -1.04 4.83
N ARG A 55 -2.47 -0.05 4.11
CA ARG A 55 -3.04 -0.28 2.77
C ARG A 55 -2.00 -0.79 1.77
N GLU A 56 -0.79 -0.22 1.81
CA GLU A 56 0.32 -0.69 0.99
C GLU A 56 0.69 -2.14 1.32
N ALA A 57 0.85 -2.48 2.60
CA ALA A 57 1.17 -3.83 3.05
C ALA A 57 0.09 -4.86 2.66
N GLU A 58 -1.20 -4.51 2.77
CA GLU A 58 -2.30 -5.35 2.28
C GLU A 58 -2.26 -5.52 0.74
N GLY A 59 -1.91 -4.46 0.01
CA GLY A 59 -1.69 -4.52 -1.44
C GLY A 59 -0.57 -5.50 -1.82
N ILE A 60 0.55 -5.46 -1.09
CA ILE A 60 1.67 -6.40 -1.26
C ILE A 60 1.20 -7.83 -0.96
N LYS A 61 0.53 -8.06 0.17
CA LYS A 61 -0.02 -9.37 0.54
C LYS A 61 -0.90 -9.96 -0.57
N SER A 62 -1.82 -9.16 -1.09
CA SER A 62 -2.72 -9.54 -2.17
C SER A 62 -1.94 -9.95 -3.44
N ARG A 63 -0.96 -9.13 -3.85
CA ARG A 63 -0.13 -9.42 -5.03
C ARG A 63 0.67 -10.72 -4.88
N LEU A 64 1.25 -10.96 -3.70
CA LEU A 64 2.02 -12.18 -3.41
C LEU A 64 1.11 -13.42 -3.42
N LEU A 65 -0.11 -13.32 -2.86
CA LEU A 65 -1.11 -14.40 -2.90
C LEU A 65 -1.57 -14.72 -4.33
N GLN A 66 -1.78 -13.69 -5.16
CA GLN A 66 -2.12 -13.84 -6.57
C GLN A 66 -0.98 -14.54 -7.33
N MET A 67 0.26 -14.08 -7.16
CA MET A 67 1.44 -14.70 -7.76
C MET A 67 1.55 -16.17 -7.37
N ALA A 68 1.46 -16.48 -6.07
CA ALA A 68 1.54 -17.86 -5.59
C ALA A 68 0.41 -18.73 -6.17
N SER A 69 -0.80 -18.20 -6.25
CA SER A 69 -1.94 -18.92 -6.85
C SER A 69 -1.74 -19.17 -8.34
N GLY A 70 -1.16 -18.21 -9.08
CA GLY A 70 -0.81 -18.35 -10.49
C GLY A 70 0.29 -19.40 -10.75
N LYS A 71 1.20 -19.62 -9.80
CA LYS A 71 2.20 -20.70 -9.87
C LYS A 71 1.62 -22.06 -9.47
N ILE A 72 0.76 -22.08 -8.43
CA ILE A 72 0.13 -23.31 -7.93
C ILE A 72 -0.81 -23.93 -8.96
N ALA A 73 -1.60 -23.14 -9.69
CA ALA A 73 -2.61 -23.65 -10.62
C ALA A 73 -2.05 -24.67 -11.63
N PRO A 74 -1.07 -24.34 -12.49
CA PRO A 74 -0.54 -25.29 -13.46
C PRO A 74 0.17 -26.50 -12.82
N LEU A 75 0.86 -26.30 -11.69
CA LEU A 75 1.51 -27.39 -10.96
C LEU A 75 0.49 -28.37 -10.35
N GLN A 76 -0.63 -27.84 -9.86
CA GLN A 76 -1.73 -28.65 -9.34
C GLN A 76 -2.41 -29.41 -10.48
N ASP A 77 -2.66 -28.77 -11.63
CA ASP A 77 -3.22 -29.44 -12.81
C ASP A 77 -2.34 -30.63 -13.25
N ALA A 78 -1.01 -30.44 -13.27
CA ALA A 78 -0.07 -31.52 -13.61
C ALA A 78 -0.15 -32.68 -12.60
N VAL A 79 -0.31 -32.40 -11.31
CA VAL A 79 -0.48 -33.44 -10.27
C VAL A 79 -1.82 -34.16 -10.44
N ASP A 80 -2.91 -33.42 -10.66
CA ASP A 80 -4.26 -33.97 -10.77
C ASP A 80 -4.42 -34.84 -12.02
N LEU A 81 -3.72 -34.49 -13.11
CA LEU A 81 -3.65 -35.27 -14.35
C LEU A 81 -2.64 -36.43 -14.28
N GLY A 82 -1.88 -36.57 -13.19
CA GLY A 82 -0.84 -37.59 -13.05
C GLY A 82 0.37 -37.38 -13.97
N LEU A 83 0.57 -36.16 -14.46
CA LEU A 83 1.66 -35.77 -15.37
C LEU A 83 2.84 -35.11 -14.67
N ALA A 84 2.67 -34.73 -13.39
CA ALA A 84 3.70 -34.01 -12.65
C ALA A 84 4.98 -34.83 -12.43
N THR A 85 6.10 -34.20 -12.78
CA THR A 85 7.44 -34.62 -12.38
C THR A 85 7.63 -34.47 -10.86
N ASP A 86 8.66 -35.12 -10.31
CA ASP A 86 8.97 -34.98 -8.88
C ASP A 86 9.43 -33.55 -8.52
N GLU A 87 10.05 -32.84 -9.46
CA GLU A 87 10.41 -31.44 -9.33
C GLU A 87 9.15 -30.55 -9.23
N GLU A 88 8.17 -30.73 -10.13
CA GLU A 88 6.90 -29.98 -10.07
C GLU A 88 6.13 -30.25 -8.78
N LYS A 89 6.17 -31.47 -8.24
CA LYS A 89 5.57 -31.79 -6.93
C LYS A 89 6.29 -31.06 -5.79
N SER A 90 7.63 -30.97 -5.85
CA SER A 90 8.42 -30.21 -4.87
C SER A 90 8.06 -28.73 -4.92
N GLN A 91 8.07 -28.13 -6.12
CA GLN A 91 7.69 -26.74 -6.34
C GLN A 91 6.25 -26.47 -5.87
N LEU A 92 5.31 -27.38 -6.15
CA LEU A 92 3.92 -27.25 -5.67
C LEU A 92 3.85 -27.18 -4.15
N ALA A 93 4.62 -28.00 -3.45
CA ALA A 93 4.67 -28.00 -1.99
C ALA A 93 5.24 -26.69 -1.44
N GLU A 94 6.33 -26.20 -2.04
CA GLU A 94 6.96 -24.92 -1.66
C GLU A 94 6.04 -23.73 -1.89
N TRP A 95 5.41 -23.64 -3.07
CA TRP A 95 4.46 -22.57 -3.39
C TRP A 95 3.21 -22.60 -2.50
N LYS A 96 2.68 -23.79 -2.18
CA LYS A 96 1.58 -23.92 -1.20
C LYS A 96 1.98 -23.46 0.19
N LYS A 97 3.17 -23.86 0.66
CA LYS A 97 3.72 -23.40 1.94
C LYS A 97 3.89 -21.88 1.95
N TYR A 98 4.50 -21.33 0.90
CA TYR A 98 4.67 -19.89 0.72
C TYR A 98 3.34 -19.14 0.80
N ARG A 99 2.32 -19.56 0.02
CA ARG A 99 0.99 -18.94 0.03
C ARG A 99 0.38 -18.89 1.43
N VAL A 100 0.51 -19.98 2.20
CA VAL A 100 0.04 -20.04 3.59
C VAL A 100 0.83 -19.07 4.48
N LEU A 101 2.16 -19.00 4.33
CA LEU A 101 2.99 -18.08 5.08
C LEU A 101 2.62 -16.63 4.81
N VAL A 102 2.50 -16.21 3.54
CA VAL A 102 2.10 -14.81 3.24
C VAL A 102 0.67 -14.51 3.72
N ASN A 103 -0.26 -15.48 3.65
CA ASN A 103 -1.61 -15.28 4.19
C ASN A 103 -1.62 -15.00 5.71
N ARG A 104 -0.64 -15.54 6.44
CA ARG A 104 -0.49 -15.36 7.89
C ARG A 104 0.30 -14.11 8.30
N VAL A 105 0.91 -13.40 7.35
CA VAL A 105 1.64 -12.16 7.64
C VAL A 105 0.68 -11.13 8.22
N ASP A 106 1.09 -10.55 9.35
CA ASP A 106 0.51 -9.36 9.94
C ASP A 106 0.98 -8.13 9.17
N THR A 107 0.05 -7.44 8.53
CA THR A 107 0.31 -6.28 7.66
C THR A 107 0.55 -4.99 8.42
N SER A 108 0.29 -4.97 9.73
CA SER A 108 0.68 -3.84 10.59
C SER A 108 2.18 -3.81 10.90
N SER A 109 2.86 -4.97 10.81
CA SER A 109 4.30 -5.12 10.98
C SER A 109 4.82 -6.29 10.12
N PRO A 110 4.83 -6.14 8.79
CA PRO A 110 5.02 -7.26 7.89
C PRO A 110 6.47 -7.78 7.86
N ILE A 111 6.59 -9.11 7.93
CA ILE A 111 7.82 -9.85 7.62
C ILE A 111 7.47 -10.81 6.49
N TRP A 112 7.88 -10.49 5.27
CA TRP A 112 7.53 -11.27 4.08
C TRP A 112 8.37 -12.53 3.98
N PRO A 113 7.76 -13.70 3.71
CA PRO A 113 8.51 -14.92 3.44
C PRO A 113 9.29 -14.80 2.12
N GLU A 114 10.39 -15.55 2.01
CA GLU A 114 11.16 -15.65 0.77
C GLU A 114 10.36 -16.35 -0.33
N ILE A 115 10.50 -15.86 -1.55
CA ILE A 115 9.82 -16.40 -2.72
C ILE A 115 10.49 -17.72 -3.13
N PRO A 116 9.73 -18.82 -3.32
CA PRO A 116 10.26 -20.08 -3.82
C PRO A 116 10.90 -19.93 -5.20
N SER A 117 11.87 -20.79 -5.51
CA SER A 117 12.52 -20.84 -6.82
C SER A 117 11.68 -21.54 -7.88
#